data_AF-D8SHV4-F1
#
_entry.id   AF-D8SHV4-F1
#
_cell.length_a   1.000
_cell.length_b   1.000
_cell.length_c   1.000
_cell.angle_alpha   90.00
_cell.angle_beta   90.00
_cell.angle_gamma   90.00
#
_symmetry.space_group_name_H-M   'P 1'
#
loop_
_entity.id
_entity.type
_entity.pdbx_description
1 polymer ?
#
loop_
_entity_poly.entity_id
_entity_poly.type
_entity_poly.pdbx_seq_one_letter_code
_entity_poly.pdbx_strand_id
1 'polypeptide(L)'
;MANASYFDAWAGPGGNNRLERYRACGCTNVGASQHGGYSVVYLGHAAAAYNTANCQGVAQRWFRRHCSGFRWNSIFIQCSSSMAPNPGSMAQAK
;
A
#
# COMPACT_ATOMS: atom_id res chain seq x y z
N MET A 1 15.55 14.08 4.63
CA MET A 1 14.92 13.03 3.79
C MET A 1 14.34 12.01 4.75
N ALA A 2 13.07 12.17 5.12
CA ALA A 2 12.42 11.24 6.04
C ALA A 2 12.25 9.90 5.30
N ASN A 3 12.62 8.80 5.95
CA ASN A 3 12.46 7.46 5.42
C ASN A 3 10.96 7.20 5.24
N ALA A 4 10.42 7.47 4.05
CA ALA A 4 9.02 7.20 3.75
C ALA A 4 8.81 5.69 3.69
N SER A 5 7.76 5.21 4.34
CA SER A 5 7.35 3.81 4.22
C SER A 5 7.15 3.46 2.75
N TYR A 6 7.49 2.24 2.34
CA TYR A 6 7.32 1.81 0.96
C TYR A 6 6.62 0.46 0.89
N PHE A 7 5.86 0.28 -0.18
CA PHE A 7 5.18 -0.95 -0.53
C PHE A 7 5.86 -1.56 -1.75
N ASP A 8 6.32 -2.79 -1.60
CA ASP A 8 6.84 -3.59 -2.68
C ASP A 8 5.74 -4.56 -3.14
N ALA A 9 5.43 -4.55 -4.42
CA ALA A 9 4.50 -5.49 -5.06
C ALA A 9 5.26 -6.36 -6.07
N TRP A 10 4.86 -7.60 -6.22
CA TRP A 10 5.42 -8.50 -7.23
C TRP A 10 4.40 -8.80 -8.33
N ALA A 11 4.88 -8.85 -9.57
CA ALA A 11 4.04 -9.19 -10.73
C ALA A 11 3.88 -10.70 -10.91
N GLY A 12 2.66 -11.19 -11.19
CA GLY A 12 2.42 -12.64 -11.34
C GLY A 12 2.60 -13.44 -10.03
N PRO A 13 2.21 -14.72 -9.97
CA PRO A 13 2.07 -15.45 -8.71
C PRO A 13 3.39 -15.53 -7.93
N GLY A 14 3.36 -15.15 -6.64
CA GLY A 14 4.52 -15.25 -5.75
C GLY A 14 5.18 -13.91 -5.41
N GLY A 15 6.27 -13.99 -4.63
CA GLY A 15 7.09 -12.85 -4.22
C GLY A 15 8.49 -12.82 -4.84
N ASN A 16 8.69 -13.50 -5.98
CA ASN A 16 10.01 -13.66 -6.62
C ASN A 16 10.07 -13.10 -8.06
N ASN A 17 8.98 -12.56 -8.57
CA ASN A 17 8.90 -12.04 -9.93
C ASN A 17 9.33 -10.56 -10.01
N ARG A 18 8.93 -9.85 -11.06
CA ARG A 18 9.20 -8.42 -11.23
C ARG A 18 8.64 -7.62 -10.04
N LEU A 19 9.54 -7.01 -9.29
CA LEU A 19 9.25 -6.11 -8.16
C LEU A 19 8.90 -4.72 -8.67
N GLU A 20 7.81 -4.16 -8.16
CA GLU A 20 7.44 -2.76 -8.31
C GLU A 20 7.34 -2.10 -6.94
N ARG A 21 8.16 -1.06 -6.72
CA ARG A 21 8.24 -0.35 -5.44
C ARG A 21 7.43 0.95 -5.51
N TYR A 22 6.42 1.03 -4.67
CA TYR A 22 5.64 2.23 -4.42
C TYR A 22 6.19 2.94 -3.18
N ARG A 23 6.75 4.13 -3.38
CA ARG A 23 7.26 5.02 -2.33
C ARG A 23 6.76 6.47 -2.49
N ALA A 24 5.91 6.69 -3.48
CA ALA A 24 5.36 7.99 -3.78
C ALA A 24 4.39 8.39 -2.67
N CYS A 25 4.50 9.63 -2.22
CA CYS A 25 3.62 10.20 -1.21
C CYS A 25 2.20 10.37 -1.74
N GLY A 26 1.22 10.18 -0.87
CA GLY A 26 -0.19 10.25 -1.26
C GLY A 26 -0.67 8.93 -1.88
N CYS A 27 -1.68 9.03 -2.74
CA CYS A 27 -2.29 7.86 -3.34
C CYS A 27 -1.62 7.46 -4.65
N THR A 28 -1.32 6.17 -4.80
CA THR A 28 -0.83 5.58 -6.05
C THR A 28 -1.65 4.33 -6.38
N ASN A 29 -2.00 4.16 -7.66
CA ASN A 29 -2.67 2.94 -8.13
C ASN A 29 -1.63 1.83 -8.34
N VAL A 30 -1.97 0.63 -7.88
CA VAL A 30 -1.20 -0.59 -8.14
C VAL A 30 -1.49 -1.03 -9.57
N GLY A 31 -0.45 -1.42 -10.31
CA GLY A 31 -0.66 -1.96 -11.65
C GLY A 31 -1.39 -3.30 -11.59
N ALA A 32 -2.29 -3.55 -12.56
CA ALA A 32 -3.13 -4.76 -12.58
C ALA A 32 -2.34 -6.08 -12.57
N SER A 33 -1.08 -6.06 -13.02
CA SER A 33 -0.20 -7.23 -13.05
C SER A 33 0.55 -7.45 -11.74
N GLN A 34 0.65 -6.43 -10.89
CA GLN A 34 1.43 -6.39 -9.64
C GLN A 34 0.64 -6.97 -8.45
N HIS A 35 -0.14 -8.04 -8.67
CA HIS A 35 -1.02 -8.65 -7.66
C HIS A 35 -0.51 -10.02 -7.19
N GLY A 36 0.79 -10.29 -7.36
CA GLY A 36 1.43 -11.58 -7.09
C GLY A 36 1.75 -11.87 -5.64
N GLY A 37 2.19 -10.82 -4.96
CA GLY A 37 2.63 -10.79 -3.58
C GLY A 37 2.96 -9.35 -3.20
N TYR A 38 3.08 -9.09 -1.91
CA TYR A 38 3.40 -7.76 -1.40
C TYR A 38 4.23 -7.77 -0.12
N SER A 39 4.94 -6.68 0.11
CA SER A 39 5.71 -6.44 1.32
C SER A 39 5.68 -4.97 1.65
N VAL A 40 5.47 -4.65 2.92
CA VAL A 40 5.47 -3.27 3.38
C VAL A 40 6.58 -3.06 4.37
N VAL A 41 7.36 -2.01 4.15
CA VAL A 41 8.40 -1.58 5.05
C VAL A 41 7.94 -0.28 5.69
N TYR A 42 7.71 -0.36 7.00
CA TYR A 42 7.32 0.78 7.81
C TYR A 42 8.56 1.49 8.32
N LEU A 43 8.71 2.75 7.94
CA LEU A 43 9.87 3.57 8.29
C LEU A 43 9.51 4.78 9.18
N GLY A 44 8.31 4.74 9.79
CA GLY A 44 7.81 5.75 10.73
C GLY A 44 6.54 6.46 10.27
N HIS A 45 6.14 6.30 9.02
CA HIS A 45 4.90 6.86 8.49
C HIS A 45 3.86 5.79 8.15
N ALA A 46 2.58 6.12 8.33
CA ALA A 46 1.49 5.18 8.05
C ALA A 46 1.37 4.88 6.55
N ALA A 47 1.03 3.64 6.24
CA ALA A 47 0.64 3.20 4.90
C ALA A 47 -0.74 2.53 4.98
N ALA A 48 -1.53 2.67 3.94
CA ALA A 48 -2.87 2.10 3.82
C ALA A 48 -3.10 1.61 2.39
N ALA A 49 -3.89 0.55 2.23
CA ALA A 49 -4.19 -0.04 0.93
C ALA A 49 -5.69 -0.17 0.77
N TYR A 50 -6.13 -0.05 -0.47
CA TYR A 50 -7.53 0.08 -0.82
C TYR A 50 -7.85 -0.91 -1.93
N ASN A 51 -9.01 -1.55 -1.84
CA ASN A 51 -9.53 -2.44 -2.88
C ASN A 51 -10.02 -1.69 -4.12
N THR A 52 -10.03 -0.35 -4.10
CA THR A 52 -10.46 0.51 -5.20
C THR A 52 -9.26 1.28 -5.77
N ALA A 53 -9.44 1.91 -6.91
CA ALA A 53 -8.49 2.90 -7.42
C ALA A 53 -8.58 4.22 -6.62
N ASN A 54 -7.52 5.01 -6.67
CA ASN A 54 -7.44 6.37 -6.13
C ASN A 54 -7.71 6.46 -4.61
N CYS A 55 -7.41 5.39 -3.87
CA CYS A 55 -7.52 5.34 -2.41
C CYS A 55 -8.91 5.70 -1.91
N GLN A 56 -9.94 5.24 -2.63
CA GLN A 56 -11.34 5.45 -2.29
C GLN A 56 -11.87 4.31 -1.41
N GLY A 57 -12.83 4.61 -0.52
CA GLY A 57 -13.43 3.58 0.35
C GLY A 57 -12.55 3.17 1.53
N VAL A 58 -12.57 1.89 1.91
CA VAL A 58 -12.04 1.42 3.20
C VAL A 58 -10.54 1.15 3.15
N ALA A 59 -9.79 1.80 4.04
CA ALA A 59 -8.36 1.59 4.21
C ALA A 59 -8.07 0.30 4.99
N GLN A 60 -7.24 -0.56 4.41
CA GLN A 60 -6.69 -1.74 5.05
C GLN A 60 -5.29 -1.41 5.57
N ARG A 61 -5.03 -1.61 6.87
CA ARG A 61 -3.79 -1.20 7.56
C ARG A 61 -2.95 -2.34 8.12
N TRP A 62 -3.30 -3.57 7.76
CA TRP A 62 -2.60 -4.80 8.16
C TRP A 62 -1.71 -5.24 7.01
N PHE A 63 -0.44 -4.88 7.10
CA PHE A 63 0.52 -5.27 6.11
C PHE A 63 1.61 -6.10 6.73
N ARG A 64 1.57 -7.38 6.40
CA ARG A 64 2.69 -8.30 6.59
C ARG A 64 3.22 -8.66 5.21
N ARG A 65 4.49 -9.04 5.13
CA ARG A 65 4.99 -9.63 3.89
C ARG A 65 4.16 -10.87 3.56
N HIS A 66 3.61 -10.91 2.36
CA HIS A 66 2.85 -12.04 1.87
C HIS A 66 3.22 -12.32 0.42
N CYS A 67 3.60 -13.56 0.12
CA CYS A 67 3.94 -13.98 -1.23
C CYS A 67 2.74 -14.62 -1.95
N SER A 68 1.51 -14.43 -1.46
CA SER A 68 0.30 -14.79 -2.20
C SER A 68 -0.35 -13.54 -2.79
N GLY A 69 -1.17 -13.76 -3.80
CA GLY A 69 -1.85 -12.65 -4.46
C GLY A 69 -2.75 -11.86 -3.52
N PHE A 70 -2.90 -10.57 -3.83
CA PHE A 70 -3.67 -9.60 -3.06
C PHE A 70 -4.68 -8.86 -3.95
N ARG A 71 -5.69 -8.23 -3.34
CA ARG A 71 -6.84 -7.63 -4.04
C ARG A 71 -6.89 -6.09 -4.00
N TRP A 72 -5.87 -5.47 -3.42
CA TRP A 72 -5.77 -4.01 -3.37
C TRP A 72 -5.40 -3.42 -4.73
N ASN A 73 -6.08 -2.36 -5.13
CA ASN A 73 -5.87 -1.64 -6.39
C ASN A 73 -5.16 -0.30 -6.19
N SER A 74 -5.09 0.23 -4.97
CA SER A 74 -4.32 1.44 -4.68
C SER A 74 -3.75 1.47 -3.27
N ILE A 75 -2.72 2.29 -3.09
CA ILE A 75 -1.91 2.38 -1.88
C ILE A 75 -1.71 3.85 -1.56
N PHE A 76 -1.94 4.18 -0.31
CA PHE A 76 -1.66 5.48 0.26
C PHE A 76 -0.43 5.40 1.15
N ILE A 77 0.56 6.25 0.89
CA ILE A 77 1.75 6.39 1.73
C ILE A 77 1.75 7.79 2.31
N GLN A 78 1.70 7.86 3.64
CA GLN A 78 1.85 9.10 4.36
C GLN A 78 3.33 9.52 4.32
N CYS A 79 3.61 10.75 3.90
CA CYS A 79 4.97 11.32 3.95
C CYS A 79 5.09 12.50 4.92
N SER A 80 3.97 13.03 5.36
CA SER A 80 3.90 14.11 6.35
C SER A 80 2.75 13.84 7.32
N SER A 81 2.88 14.30 8.56
CA SER A 81 1.82 14.24 9.57
C SER A 81 0.54 14.98 9.12
N SER A 82 0.66 15.90 8.16
CA SER A 82 -0.46 16.62 7.53
C SER A 82 -1.19 15.83 6.44
N MET A 83 -0.58 14.77 5.90
CA MET A 83 -1.22 13.88 4.91
C MET A 83 -1.99 12.77 5.62
N ALA A 84 -3.26 12.98 5.91
CA ALA A 84 -4.12 11.92 6.41
C ALA A 84 -4.71 11.10 5.23
N PRO A 85 -4.84 9.77 5.36
CA PRO A 85 -5.70 9.01 4.46
C PRO A 85 -7.13 9.55 4.55
N ASN A 86 -7.86 9.51 3.44
CA ASN A 86 -9.21 10.09 3.29
C ASN A 86 -10.07 9.81 4.56
N PRO A 87 -10.63 10.83 5.25
CA PRO A 87 -11.20 10.66 6.59
C PRO A 87 -12.39 9.68 6.65
N GLY A 88 -13.10 9.45 5.54
CA GLY A 88 -14.13 8.40 5.41
C GLY A 88 -13.61 6.96 5.44
N SER A 89 -12.29 6.75 5.50
CA SER A 89 -11.63 5.44 5.48
C SER A 89 -11.09 4.98 6.84
N MET A 90 -11.28 5.78 7.89
CA MET A 90 -10.82 5.46 9.24
C MET A 90 -11.75 4.47 9.97
N ALA A 91 -11.82 3.22 9.49
CA ALA A 91 -12.12 2.13 10.40
C ALA A 91 -10.89 1.96 11.31
N GLN A 92 -11.03 2.37 12.57
CA GLN A 92 -10.05 2.07 13.62
C GLN A 92 -10.15 0.56 13.90
N ALA A 93 -9.01 -0.14 13.84
CA ALA A 93 -8.92 -1.47 14.41
C ALA A 93 -9.19 -1.30 15.92
N LYS A 94 -10.29 -1.91 16.39
CA LYS A 94 -10.66 -1.97 17.80
C LYS A 94 -9.78 -2.98 18.55
#